data_AF-A0A537RC58-F1
#
_entry.id   AF-A0A537RC58-F1
#
_cell.length_a   1.000
_cell.length_b   1.000
_cell.length_c   1.000
_cell.angle_alpha   90.00
_cell.angle_beta   90.00
_cell.angle_gamma   90.00
#
_symmetry.space_group_name_H-M   'P 1'
#
loop_
_entity.id
_entity.type
_entity.pdbx_description
1 polymer ?
#
loop_
_entity_poly.entity_id
_entity_poly.type
_entity_poly.pdbx_seq_one_letter_code
_entity_poly.pdbx_strand_id
1 'polypeptide(L)'
;MRMLAFASLVLLGGCNDQLRVVSFEADPAGTFVFTAQTNTVMTENDDGEAEQIRRDWLADELNARGICGAGYFVETRRLVEPADAPSSNAHDVVYTGRCL
;
A
#
# COMPACT_ATOMS: atom_id res chain seq x y z
N MET A 1 -22.60 21.67 -34.79
CA MET A 1 -21.17 21.89 -34.50
C MET A 1 -21.06 22.93 -33.40
N ARG A 2 -20.57 22.55 -32.22
CA ARG A 2 -20.23 23.47 -31.12
C ARG A 2 -18.84 23.07 -30.64
N MET A 3 -17.83 23.85 -31.04
CA MET A 3 -16.48 23.81 -30.46
C MET A 3 -16.46 24.70 -29.21
N LEU A 4 -15.74 24.25 -28.19
CA LEU A 4 -15.01 25.01 -27.15
C LEU A 4 -14.29 23.93 -26.31
N ALA A 5 -13.08 23.53 -26.69
CA ALA A 5 -11.78 24.12 -26.31
C ALA A 5 -11.38 23.82 -24.85
N PHE A 6 -10.48 22.83 -24.73
CA PHE A 6 -9.29 22.76 -23.88
C PHE A 6 -9.29 23.40 -22.47
N ALA A 7 -9.01 22.55 -21.48
CA ALA A 7 -8.17 22.74 -20.28
C ALA A 7 -8.80 21.91 -19.14
N SER A 8 -8.15 20.94 -18.51
CA SER A 8 -6.81 21.05 -17.95
C SER A 8 -6.22 19.66 -17.76
N LEU A 9 -5.04 19.45 -18.33
CA LEU A 9 -4.08 18.46 -17.86
C LEU A 9 -3.86 18.70 -16.36
N VAL A 10 -4.30 17.77 -15.53
CA VAL A 10 -3.69 17.52 -14.23
C VAL A 10 -3.19 16.08 -14.26
N LEU A 11 -2.29 15.81 -15.21
CA LEU A 11 -1.30 14.75 -15.08
C LEU A 11 -0.14 15.40 -14.32
N LEU A 12 -0.35 15.66 -13.03
CA LEU A 12 0.76 15.92 -12.13
C LEU A 12 1.50 14.59 -12.02
N GLY A 13 2.69 14.55 -12.60
CA GLY A 13 3.58 13.41 -12.55
C GLY A 13 4.05 13.19 -11.12
N GLY A 14 3.35 12.35 -10.38
CA GLY A 14 3.94 11.61 -9.29
C GLY A 14 4.94 10.64 -9.90
N CYS A 15 6.20 10.74 -9.48
CA CYS A 15 7.24 9.78 -9.83
C CYS A 15 6.74 8.35 -9.66
N ASN A 16 7.24 7.46 -10.49
CA ASN A 16 6.88 6.05 -10.59
C ASN A 16 7.27 5.25 -9.32
N ASP A 17 6.68 5.57 -8.16
CA ASP A 17 6.65 4.70 -6.98
C ASP A 17 5.53 3.69 -7.19
N GLN A 18 5.75 2.81 -8.17
CA GLN A 18 4.88 1.67 -8.38
C GLN A 18 4.95 0.79 -7.14
N LEU A 19 3.83 0.68 -6.41
CA LEU A 19 3.72 -0.20 -5.26
C LEU A 19 4.18 -1.61 -5.63
N ARG A 20 5.20 -2.11 -4.93
CA ARG A 20 5.67 -3.47 -5.08
C ARG A 20 5.11 -4.34 -3.96
N VAL A 21 4.04 -5.07 -4.26
CA VAL A 21 3.50 -6.09 -3.36
C VAL A 21 4.41 -7.30 -3.33
N VAL A 22 4.83 -7.72 -2.14
CA VAL A 22 5.67 -8.90 -1.92
C VAL A 22 4.78 -10.11 -1.61
N SER A 23 3.81 -9.95 -0.71
CA SER A 23 2.83 -10.99 -0.38
C SER A 23 1.54 -10.40 0.17
N PHE A 24 0.45 -11.14 -0.02
CA PHE A 24 -0.82 -10.89 0.64
C PHE A 24 -1.49 -12.23 0.95
N GLU A 25 -1.76 -12.44 2.23
CA GLU A 25 -2.45 -13.61 2.74
C GLU A 25 -3.60 -13.14 3.63
N ALA A 26 -4.76 -13.75 3.48
CA ALA A 26 -5.91 -13.50 4.33
C ALA A 26 -6.61 -14.83 4.62
N ASP A 27 -7.07 -14.99 5.86
CA ASP A 27 -7.82 -16.15 6.27
C ASP A 27 -9.34 -15.88 6.22
N PRO A 28 -10.17 -16.95 6.16
CA PRO A 28 -11.63 -16.79 6.24
C PRO A 28 -12.14 -16.35 7.61
N ALA A 29 -11.31 -16.41 8.66
CA ALA A 29 -11.64 -15.95 10.00
C ALA A 29 -11.52 -14.42 10.15
N GLY A 30 -11.04 -13.75 9.11
CA GLY A 30 -10.95 -12.30 9.03
C GLY A 30 -9.63 -11.74 9.52
N THR A 31 -8.52 -12.49 9.50
CA THR A 31 -7.17 -11.93 9.69
C THR A 31 -6.41 -11.85 8.38
N PHE A 32 -5.46 -10.92 8.28
CA PHE A 32 -4.61 -10.78 7.10
C PHE A 32 -3.18 -10.38 7.43
N VAL A 33 -2.27 -10.74 6.53
CA VAL A 33 -0.88 -10.30 6.47
C VAL A 33 -0.62 -9.75 5.07
N PHE A 34 -0.13 -8.52 5.02
CA PHE A 34 0.22 -7.83 3.78
C PHE A 34 1.67 -7.36 3.87
N THR A 35 2.48 -7.70 2.87
CA THR A 35 3.87 -7.25 2.77
C THR A 35 4.04 -6.47 1.47
N ALA A 36 4.56 -5.25 1.58
CA ALA A 36 4.96 -4.44 0.45
C ALA A 36 6.41 -3.98 0.61
N GLN A 37 7.13 -3.88 -0.49
CA GLN A 37 8.45 -3.28 -0.49
C GLN A 37 8.35 -1.78 -0.74
N THR A 38 9.20 -1.02 -0.06
CA THR A 38 9.31 0.43 -0.17
C THR A 38 10.77 0.84 -0.21
N ASN A 39 11.10 1.84 -1.02
CA ASN A 39 12.39 2.51 -1.08
C ASN A 39 12.31 3.97 -0.56
N THR A 40 11.11 4.42 -0.18
CA THR A 40 10.80 5.81 0.20
C THR A 40 10.53 5.98 1.69
N VAL A 41 10.25 4.90 2.41
CA VAL A 41 9.98 4.94 3.86
C VAL A 41 11.29 4.81 4.62
N MET A 42 11.72 5.91 5.25
CA MET A 42 12.94 5.92 6.06
C MET A 42 12.67 5.57 7.54
N THR A 43 11.40 5.55 7.96
CA THR A 43 10.99 5.20 9.34
C THR A 43 9.61 4.52 9.36
N GLU A 44 9.34 3.71 10.38
CA GLU A 44 8.06 2.98 10.54
C GLU A 44 6.81 3.89 10.55
N ASN A 45 6.96 5.19 10.84
CA ASN A 45 5.88 6.18 10.97
C ASN A 45 5.82 7.21 9.84
N ASP A 46 6.37 6.88 8.68
CA ASP A 46 6.25 7.74 7.50
C ASP A 46 4.85 7.59 6.86
N ASP A 47 3.89 8.35 7.39
CA ASP A 47 2.48 8.37 6.97
C ASP A 47 2.23 9.27 5.75
N GLY A 48 3.19 9.36 4.83
CA GLY A 48 3.09 10.11 3.59
C GLY A 48 2.31 9.41 2.48
N GLU A 49 2.42 9.94 1.26
CA GLU A 49 1.76 9.42 0.05
C GLU A 49 2.02 7.93 -0.17
N ALA A 50 3.24 7.46 0.09
CA ALA A 50 3.59 6.05 -0.05
C ALA A 50 2.78 5.12 0.88
N GLU A 51 2.45 5.59 2.09
CA GLU A 51 1.58 4.84 3.00
C GLU A 51 0.15 4.80 2.49
N GLN A 52 -0.34 5.92 1.97
CA GLN A 52 -1.68 5.96 1.39
C GLN A 52 -1.80 4.99 0.22
N ILE A 53 -0.83 4.95 -0.70
CA ILE A 53 -0.82 4.00 -1.83
C ILE A 53 -0.88 2.54 -1.35
N ARG A 54 -0.13 2.19 -0.30
CA ARG A 54 -0.16 0.83 0.31
C ARG A 54 -1.51 0.51 0.92
N ARG A 55 -2.12 1.47 1.62
CA ARG A 55 -3.44 1.32 2.26
C ARG A 55 -4.56 1.20 1.23
N ASP A 56 -4.52 2.00 0.17
CA ASP A 56 -5.51 1.98 -0.91
C ASP A 56 -5.47 0.63 -1.63
N TRP A 57 -4.27 0.12 -1.96
CA TRP A 57 -4.13 -1.21 -2.53
C TRP A 57 -4.68 -2.31 -1.61
N LEU A 58 -4.37 -2.24 -0.30
CA LEU A 58 -4.87 -3.20 0.68
C LEU A 58 -6.42 -3.18 0.74
N ALA A 59 -7.02 -2.00 0.74
CA ALA A 59 -8.47 -1.85 0.74
C ALA A 59 -9.09 -2.43 -0.54
N ASP A 60 -8.52 -2.15 -1.71
CA ASP A 60 -8.98 -2.68 -2.99
C ASP A 60 -8.88 -4.21 -3.04
N GLU A 61 -7.79 -4.79 -2.55
CA GLU A 61 -7.58 -6.25 -2.55
C GLU A 61 -8.57 -6.96 -1.60
N LEU A 62 -8.80 -6.41 -0.41
CA LEU A 62 -9.80 -6.93 0.52
C LEU A 62 -11.21 -6.91 -0.11
N ASN A 63 -11.58 -5.79 -0.73
CA ASN A 63 -12.85 -5.64 -1.43
C ASN A 63 -12.98 -6.61 -2.62
N ALA A 64 -11.94 -6.73 -3.45
CA ALA A 64 -11.95 -7.61 -4.62
C ALA A 64 -12.12 -9.08 -4.24
N ARG A 65 -11.61 -9.49 -3.08
CA ARG A 65 -11.77 -10.84 -2.52
C ARG A 65 -13.09 -11.03 -1.77
N GLY A 66 -13.89 -9.98 -1.59
CA GLY A 66 -15.14 -10.02 -0.83
C GLY A 66 -14.93 -10.29 0.67
N ILE A 67 -13.76 -9.94 1.20
CA ILE A 67 -13.41 -10.08 2.62
C ILE A 67 -13.35 -8.69 3.27
N CYS A 68 -13.59 -8.63 4.58
CA CYS A 68 -13.64 -7.38 5.34
C CYS A 68 -14.62 -6.31 4.77
N GLY A 69 -15.79 -6.72 4.29
CA GLY A 69 -16.78 -5.80 3.70
C GLY A 69 -17.33 -4.73 4.67
N ALA A 70 -17.19 -4.94 5.98
CA ALA A 70 -17.51 -3.94 7.01
C ALA A 70 -16.35 -2.97 7.31
N GLY A 71 -15.20 -3.16 6.65
CA GLY A 71 -13.94 -2.49 6.93
C GLY A 71 -12.92 -3.41 7.62
N TYR A 72 -11.72 -2.86 7.83
CA TYR A 72 -10.62 -3.57 8.46
C TYR A 72 -9.85 -2.65 9.41
N PHE A 73 -9.10 -3.27 10.32
CA PHE A 73 -8.19 -2.61 11.24
C PHE A 73 -6.78 -3.18 11.05
N VAL A 74 -5.80 -2.30 10.80
CA VAL A 74 -4.38 -2.69 10.84
C VAL A 74 -3.92 -2.69 12.29
N GLU A 75 -3.55 -3.87 12.77
CA GLU A 75 -3.06 -4.10 14.13
C GLU A 75 -1.59 -3.72 14.27
N THR A 76 -0.77 -4.12 13.31
CA THR A 76 0.65 -3.79 13.30
C THR A 76 1.08 -3.35 11.91
N ARG A 77 2.01 -2.41 11.86
CA ARG A 77 2.78 -2.01 10.68
C ARG A 77 4.23 -2.01 11.11
N ARG A 78 5.10 -2.75 10.43
CA ARG A 78 6.52 -2.88 10.82
C ARG A 78 7.42 -2.71 9.62
N LEU A 79 8.47 -1.90 9.77
CA LEU A 79 9.56 -1.83 8.80
C LEU A 79 10.53 -2.99 9.07
N VAL A 80 10.80 -3.79 8.05
CA VAL A 80 11.71 -4.93 8.11
C VAL A 80 12.91 -4.61 7.24
N GLU A 81 14.09 -4.57 7.87
CA GLU A 81 15.35 -4.40 7.16
C GLU A 81 15.70 -5.69 6.38
N PRO A 82 16.12 -5.58 5.11
CA PRO A 82 16.54 -6.73 4.35
C PRO A 82 17.79 -7.36 4.97
N ALA A 83 17.77 -8.68 5.16
CA ALA A 83 18.86 -9.41 5.82
C ALA A 83 20.23 -9.28 5.13
N ASP A 84 20.25 -9.05 3.81
CA ASP A 84 21.45 -9.18 2.96
C ASP A 84 21.93 -7.88 2.30
N ALA A 85 21.38 -6.70 2.62
CA ALA A 85 21.67 -5.49 1.85
C ALA A 85 22.01 -4.25 2.71
N PRO A 86 23.26 -4.08 3.16
CA PRO A 86 23.69 -2.85 3.85
C PRO A 86 23.72 -1.61 2.94
N SER A 87 23.48 -1.75 1.62
CA SER A 87 23.51 -0.66 0.64
C SER A 87 22.17 -0.38 -0.05
N SER A 88 21.11 -1.16 0.26
CA SER A 88 19.78 -0.94 -0.31
C SER A 88 18.94 -0.13 0.67
N ASN A 89 18.33 0.96 0.19
CA ASN A 89 17.28 1.68 0.88
C ASN A 89 15.90 1.01 0.73
N ALA A 90 15.84 -0.16 0.08
CA ALA A 90 14.61 -0.93 -0.04
C ALA A 90 14.36 -1.73 1.24
N HIS A 91 13.28 -1.41 1.94
CA HIS A 91 12.79 -2.11 3.12
C HIS A 91 11.45 -2.77 2.79
N ASP A 92 11.11 -3.83 3.53
CA ASP A 92 9.76 -4.36 3.49
C ASP A 92 8.93 -3.70 4.60
N VAL A 93 7.66 -3.42 4.32
CA VAL A 93 6.67 -3.02 5.32
C VAL A 93 5.67 -4.15 5.44
N VAL A 94 5.58 -4.71 6.64
CA VAL A 94 4.66 -5.80 6.96
C VAL A 94 3.49 -5.24 7.76
N TYR A 95 2.28 -5.50 7.29
CA TYR A 95 1.03 -5.17 7.96
C TYR A 95 0.39 -6.47 8.46
N THR A 96 -0.07 -6.46 9.71
CA THR A 96 -1.04 -7.44 10.18
C THR A 96 -2.33 -6.72 10.52
N GLY A 97 -3.46 -7.39 10.28
CA GLY A 97 -4.73 -6.80 10.65
C GLY A 97 -5.87 -7.80 10.67
N ARG A 98 -7.05 -7.26 10.97
CA ARG A 98 -8.30 -8.01 11.05
C ARG A 98 -9.46 -7.25 10.44
N CYS A 99 -10.49 -7.96 9.99
CA CYS A 99 -11.77 -7.38 9.61
C CYS A 99 -12.51 -6.82 10.84
N LEU A 100 -13.44 -5.88 10.59
CA LEU A 100 -14.36 -5.34 11.59
C LEU A 100 -15.61 -6.21 11.75
#